data_AF-A0A6B3EEW5-F1
#
_entry.id   AF-A0A6B3EEW5-F1
#
_cell.length_a   1.000
_cell.length_b   1.000
_cell.length_c   1.000
_cell.angle_alpha   90.00
_cell.angle_beta   90.00
_cell.angle_gamma   90.00
#
_symmetry.space_group_name_H-M   'P 1'
#
loop_
_entity.id
_entity.type
_entity.pdbx_description
1 polymer ?
#
loop_
_entity_poly.entity_id
_entity_poly.type
_entity_poly.pdbx_seq_one_letter_code
_entity_poly.pdbx_strand_id
1 'polypeptide(L)'
;RFWLDMGVDGFRIDVAHGLVKAPGLPDVGDAEQVKLLGNGATPYFDQDGVHEIYRSWRRVLDEYDGARVFVAEAWTPTVERTAHYVRPDELHQAFNFQYLSTDWSAPALREVIDR
;
A
#
# COMPACT_ATOMS: atom_id res chain seq x y z
N ARG A 1 -7.63 13.92 11.04
CA ARG A 1 -8.36 15.14 11.42
C ARG A 1 -7.42 16.18 12.00
N PHE A 2 -6.87 16.02 13.21
CA PHE A 2 -5.91 16.98 13.81
C PHE A 2 -4.92 17.63 12.82
N TRP A 3 -4.18 16.84 12.04
CA TRP A 3 -3.24 17.37 11.04
C TRP A 3 -3.93 18.05 9.84
N LEU A 4 -5.08 17.54 9.39
CA LEU A 4 -5.89 18.19 8.35
C LEU A 4 -6.46 19.53 8.83
N ASP A 5 -6.84 19.62 10.11
CA ASP A 5 -7.32 20.87 10.73
C ASP A 5 -6.19 21.92 10.80
N MET A 6 -4.93 21.50 10.77
CA MET A 6 -3.76 22.38 10.64
C MET A 6 -3.39 22.69 9.18
N GLY A 7 -4.15 22.18 8.20
CA GLY A 7 -4.04 22.55 6.80
C GLY A 7 -3.10 21.69 5.95
N VAL A 8 -2.61 20.54 6.42
CA VAL A 8 -1.77 19.66 5.59
C VAL A 8 -2.51 19.16 4.34
N ASP A 9 -1.79 19.02 3.24
CA ASP A 9 -2.36 18.61 1.95
C ASP A 9 -2.57 17.10 1.80
N GLY A 10 -2.12 16.30 2.76
CA GLY A 10 -2.22 14.87 2.67
C GLY A 10 -1.27 14.12 3.56
N PHE A 11 -1.20 12.81 3.34
CA PHE A 11 -0.36 11.91 4.13
C PHE A 11 0.29 10.85 3.25
N ARG A 12 1.58 10.59 3.51
CA ARG A 12 2.19 9.31 3.17
C ARG A 12 1.91 8.34 4.31
N ILE A 13 1.35 7.18 4.00
CA ILE A 13 1.01 6.15 4.98
C ILE A 13 2.13 5.11 4.96
N ASP A 14 2.91 5.10 6.04
CA ASP A 14 3.98 4.13 6.29
C ASP A 14 3.41 2.73 6.50
N VAL A 15 4.06 1.72 5.92
CA VAL A 15 3.66 0.30 6.02
C VAL A 15 2.14 0.12 5.86
N ALA A 16 1.59 0.67 4.78
CA ALA A 16 0.15 0.76 4.57
C ALA A 16 -0.54 -0.63 4.62
N HIS A 17 0.06 -1.59 3.95
CA HIS A 17 -0.30 -3.00 4.00
C HIS A 17 -0.25 -3.69 5.40
N GLY A 18 0.18 -3.01 6.47
CA GLY A 18 0.46 -3.62 7.79
C GLY A 18 -0.67 -3.61 8.82
N LEU A 19 -1.85 -3.08 8.49
CA LEU A 19 -2.89 -2.85 9.50
C LEU A 19 -3.66 -4.12 9.89
N VAL A 20 -3.80 -5.09 8.99
CA VAL A 20 -4.63 -6.29 9.19
C VAL A 20 -3.82 -7.58 9.14
N LYS A 21 -4.16 -8.53 10.01
CA LYS A 21 -3.52 -9.84 10.17
C LYS A 21 -4.52 -10.94 9.82
N ALA A 22 -4.02 -12.05 9.29
CA ALA A 22 -4.82 -13.20 8.90
C ALA A 22 -5.52 -13.78 10.14
N PRO A 23 -6.81 -14.16 10.02
CA PRO A 23 -7.53 -14.84 11.10
C PRO A 23 -6.80 -16.12 11.53
N GLY A 24 -6.85 -16.41 12.84
CA GLY A 24 -6.17 -17.57 13.40
C GLY A 24 -4.66 -17.40 13.61
N LEU A 25 -4.08 -16.26 13.18
CA LEU A 25 -2.67 -15.92 13.37
C LEU A 25 -1.73 -17.07 12.99
N PRO A 26 -1.83 -17.61 11.76
CA PRO A 26 -1.02 -18.75 11.37
C PRO A 26 0.46 -18.39 11.43
N ASP A 27 1.27 -19.38 11.81
CA ASP A 27 2.72 -19.23 11.81
C ASP A 27 3.22 -18.96 10.39
N VAL A 28 4.24 -18.12 10.31
CA VAL A 28 5.06 -17.95 9.11
C VAL A 28 6.06 -19.11 9.12
N GLY A 29 6.33 -19.71 7.97
CA GLY A 29 7.20 -20.89 7.86
C GLY A 29 8.67 -20.57 8.13
N ASP A 30 9.56 -20.91 7.19
CA ASP A 30 11.00 -20.72 7.38
C ASP A 30 11.42 -19.24 7.53
N ALA A 31 12.47 -19.00 8.31
CA ALA A 31 12.99 -17.66 8.66
C ALA A 31 13.27 -16.73 7.47
N GLU A 32 13.51 -17.28 6.27
CA GLU A 32 13.70 -16.52 5.02
C GLU A 32 12.42 -15.81 4.53
N GLN A 33 11.23 -16.19 5.04
CA GLN A 33 9.97 -15.49 4.76
C GLN A 33 9.82 -14.19 5.56
N VAL A 34 10.60 -14.02 6.64
CA VAL A 34 10.53 -12.84 7.52
C VAL A 34 11.61 -11.85 7.10
N LYS A 35 11.35 -11.10 6.03
CA LYS A 35 12.20 -9.97 5.62
C LYS A 35 11.45 -8.66 5.85
N LEU A 36 12.12 -7.69 6.47
CA LEU A 36 11.55 -6.37 6.76
C LEU A 36 11.03 -5.67 5.49
N LEU A 37 11.71 -5.90 4.36
CA LEU A 37 11.37 -5.38 3.04
C LEU A 37 10.97 -6.50 2.06
N GLY A 38 10.50 -7.63 2.59
CA GLY A 38 9.95 -8.71 1.77
C GLY A 38 8.58 -8.31 1.22
N ASN A 39 8.31 -8.66 -0.04
CA ASN A 39 7.02 -8.45 -0.67
C ASN A 39 6.23 -9.76 -0.88
N GLY A 40 6.70 -10.87 -0.31
CA GLY A 40 5.99 -12.14 -0.36
C GLY A 40 4.65 -12.10 0.36
N ALA A 41 3.73 -12.97 -0.04
CA ALA A 41 2.47 -13.14 0.67
C ALA A 41 2.75 -13.66 2.09
N THR A 42 2.30 -12.92 3.09
CA THR A 42 2.50 -13.25 4.51
C THR A 42 1.21 -13.07 5.28
N PRO A 43 1.01 -13.77 6.42
CA PRO A 43 -0.21 -13.67 7.20
C PRO A 43 -0.34 -12.35 7.97
N TYR A 44 0.72 -11.56 8.09
CA TYR A 44 0.71 -10.34 8.89
C TYR A 44 0.62 -9.05 8.06
N PHE A 45 0.78 -9.13 6.74
CA PHE A 45 0.70 -8.01 5.81
C PHE A 45 -0.28 -8.28 4.65
N ASP A 46 -0.72 -7.20 4.01
CA ASP A 46 -1.52 -7.17 2.78
C ASP A 46 -2.74 -8.09 2.83
N GLN A 47 -3.47 -8.05 3.94
CA GLN A 47 -4.74 -8.77 4.09
C GLN A 47 -5.90 -7.90 3.60
N ASP A 48 -6.92 -8.49 2.98
CA ASP A 48 -8.00 -7.74 2.31
C ASP A 48 -8.75 -6.76 3.23
N GLY A 49 -8.81 -7.04 4.54
CA GLY A 49 -9.42 -6.14 5.52
C GLY A 49 -8.77 -4.75 5.59
N VAL A 50 -7.54 -4.58 5.09
CA VAL A 50 -6.87 -3.27 5.02
C VAL A 50 -7.64 -2.28 4.14
N HIS A 51 -8.29 -2.77 3.08
CA HIS A 51 -9.00 -1.93 2.13
C HIS A 51 -10.22 -1.25 2.76
N GLU A 52 -10.92 -1.93 3.68
CA GLU A 52 -12.04 -1.33 4.40
C GLU A 52 -11.59 -0.21 5.35
N ILE A 53 -10.40 -0.35 5.93
CA ILE A 53 -9.80 0.74 6.72
C ILE A 53 -9.51 1.94 5.81
N TYR A 54 -8.95 1.72 4.63
CA TYR A 54 -8.65 2.82 3.71
C TYR A 54 -9.88 3.49 3.11
N ARG A 55 -10.94 2.74 2.79
CA ARG A 55 -12.24 3.34 2.46
C ARG A 55 -12.76 4.21 3.60
N SER A 56 -12.61 3.77 4.86
CA SER A 56 -13.03 4.57 6.01
C SER A 56 -12.22 5.86 6.16
N TRP A 57 -10.91 5.81 5.94
CA TRP A 57 -10.04 6.98 6.01
C TRP A 57 -10.27 7.92 4.82
N ARG A 58 -10.56 7.38 3.63
CA ARG A 58 -10.90 8.15 2.45
C ARG A 58 -12.13 9.01 2.70
N ARG A 59 -13.19 8.46 3.31
CA ARG A 59 -14.37 9.24 3.71
C ARG A 59 -14.02 10.42 4.62
N VAL A 60 -13.11 10.22 5.58
CA VAL A 60 -12.66 11.31 6.46
C VAL A 60 -11.89 12.37 5.68
N LEU A 61 -11.06 11.97 4.72
CA LEU A 61 -10.28 12.88 3.90
C LEU A 61 -11.18 13.72 2.96
N ASP A 62 -12.20 13.09 2.38
CA ASP A 62 -13.17 13.72 1.47
C ASP A 62 -14.07 14.76 2.16
N GLU A 63 -14.11 14.80 3.49
CA GLU A 63 -14.78 15.89 4.24
C GLU A 63 -14.01 17.22 4.22
N TYR A 64 -12.74 17.20 3.80
CA TYR A 64 -11.89 18.39 3.75
C TYR A 64 -11.77 18.91 2.32
N ASP A 65 -12.01 20.20 2.14
CA ASP A 65 -11.74 20.89 0.88
C ASP A 65 -10.24 20.84 0.52
N GLY A 66 -9.94 20.96 -0.78
CA GLY A 66 -8.57 21.18 -1.26
C GLY A 66 -7.84 19.95 -1.83
N ALA A 67 -8.55 18.98 -2.42
CA ALA A 67 -7.96 17.84 -3.15
C ALA A 67 -6.82 17.14 -2.38
N ARG A 68 -7.08 16.82 -1.10
CA ARG A 68 -6.10 16.19 -0.22
C ARG A 68 -5.75 14.79 -0.71
N VAL A 69 -4.50 14.37 -0.50
CA VAL A 69 -4.01 13.10 -1.06
C VAL A 69 -3.51 12.12 -0.01
N PHE A 70 -3.68 10.83 -0.31
CA PHE A 70 -3.01 9.75 0.40
C PHE A 70 -2.02 9.06 -0.54
N VAL A 71 -0.80 8.82 -0.05
CA VAL A 71 0.23 8.05 -0.75
C VAL A 71 0.56 6.81 0.08
N ALA A 72 0.30 5.63 -0.47
CA ALA A 72 0.59 4.36 0.19
C ALA A 72 2.07 3.98 0.03
N GLU A 73 2.71 3.63 1.15
CA GLU A 73 3.86 2.74 1.11
C GLU A 73 3.37 1.29 1.35
N ALA A 74 3.20 0.53 0.27
CA ALA A 74 2.75 -0.85 0.36
C ALA A 74 3.70 -1.78 -0.43
N TRP A 75 4.37 -2.69 0.28
CA TRP A 75 5.18 -3.74 -0.35
C TRP A 75 4.28 -4.94 -0.60
N THR A 76 3.69 -5.01 -1.79
CA THR A 76 2.78 -6.09 -2.18
C THR A 76 3.46 -7.09 -3.13
N PRO A 77 2.96 -8.33 -3.23
CA PRO A 77 3.59 -9.35 -4.07
C PRO A 77 3.58 -9.02 -5.56
N THR A 78 2.61 -8.24 -6.03
CA THR A 78 2.41 -7.96 -7.44
C THR A 78 1.86 -6.54 -7.69
N VAL A 79 2.04 -6.02 -8.90
CA VAL A 79 1.50 -4.69 -9.29
C VAL A 79 -0.02 -4.66 -9.15
N GLU A 80 -0.69 -5.76 -9.44
CA GLU A 80 -2.15 -5.90 -9.35
C GLU A 80 -2.64 -5.80 -7.90
N ARG A 81 -1.87 -6.31 -6.92
CA ARG A 81 -2.16 -6.10 -5.49
C ARG A 81 -1.95 -4.65 -5.09
N THR A 82 -0.86 -4.01 -5.52
CA THR A 82 -0.67 -2.56 -5.30
C THR A 82 -1.82 -1.74 -5.90
N ALA A 83 -2.32 -2.12 -7.07
CA ALA A 83 -3.42 -1.42 -7.74
C ALA A 83 -4.73 -1.41 -6.92
N HIS A 84 -4.94 -2.36 -6.01
CA HIS A 84 -6.11 -2.35 -5.13
C HIS A 84 -6.12 -1.17 -4.16
N TYR A 85 -4.94 -0.70 -3.72
CA TYR A 85 -4.82 0.43 -2.79
C TYR A 85 -5.19 1.77 -3.43
N VAL A 86 -5.16 1.86 -4.76
CA VAL A 86 -5.41 3.11 -5.52
C VAL A 86 -6.74 3.11 -6.27
N ARG A 87 -7.68 2.28 -5.83
CA ARG A 87 -9.07 2.32 -6.32
C ARG A 87 -9.70 3.69 -6.01
N PRO A 88 -10.71 4.13 -6.79
CA PRO A 88 -11.26 5.48 -6.70
C PRO A 88 -11.67 5.93 -5.29
N ASP A 89 -12.13 5.00 -4.46
CA ASP A 89 -12.63 5.23 -3.09
C ASP A 89 -11.68 4.75 -1.99
N GLU A 90 -10.40 4.52 -2.33
CA GLU A 90 -9.32 4.21 -1.39
C GLU A 90 -8.24 5.32 -1.43
N LEU A 91 -6.96 4.98 -1.59
CA LEU A 91 -5.85 5.92 -1.60
C LEU A 91 -5.65 6.53 -2.99
N HIS A 92 -4.90 7.63 -3.06
CA HIS A 92 -4.73 8.38 -4.32
C HIS A 92 -3.55 7.87 -5.14
N GLN A 93 -2.47 7.49 -4.45
CA GLN A 93 -1.24 6.99 -5.06
C GLN A 93 -0.63 5.89 -4.18
N ALA A 94 0.26 5.10 -4.76
CA ALA A 94 1.11 4.16 -4.05
C ALA A 94 2.51 4.16 -4.68
N PHE A 95 3.54 3.85 -3.88
CA PHE A 95 4.87 3.62 -4.43
C PHE A 95 4.87 2.36 -5.32
N ASN A 96 5.52 2.45 -6.47
CA ASN A 96 5.73 1.32 -7.37
C ASN A 96 7.07 0.63 -7.03
N PHE A 97 7.05 -0.21 -6.00
CA PHE A 97 8.25 -0.91 -5.53
C PHE A 97 8.77 -1.95 -6.53
N GLN A 98 7.88 -2.54 -7.34
CA GLN A 98 8.26 -3.43 -8.42
C GLN A 98 9.16 -2.70 -9.43
N TYR A 99 8.77 -1.49 -9.85
CA TYR A 99 9.60 -0.65 -10.70
C TYR A 99 10.89 -0.22 -9.99
N LEU A 100 10.82 0.22 -8.73
CA LEU A 100 12.00 0.63 -7.95
C LEU A 100 13.04 -0.49 -7.81
N SER A 101 12.60 -1.73 -7.69
CA SER A 101 13.46 -2.90 -7.48
C SER A 101 13.90 -3.57 -8.79
N THR A 102 13.48 -3.03 -9.94
CA THR A 102 13.86 -3.56 -11.25
C THR A 102 15.29 -3.14 -11.58
N ASP A 103 16.09 -4.08 -12.08
CA ASP A 103 17.45 -3.79 -12.52
C ASP A 103 17.48 -2.69 -13.59
N TRP A 104 18.62 -1.99 -13.70
CA TRP A 104 18.83 -0.98 -14.72
C TRP A 104 18.97 -1.62 -16.13
N SER A 105 17.84 -1.99 -16.70
CA SER A 105 17.70 -2.70 -17.97
C SER A 105 16.44 -2.21 -18.68
N ALA A 106 16.59 -1.61 -19.87
CA ALA A 106 15.47 -1.03 -20.60
C ALA A 106 14.35 -2.06 -20.91
N PRO A 107 14.66 -3.30 -21.34
CA PRO A 107 13.62 -4.33 -21.50
C PRO A 107 12.90 -4.67 -20.20
N ALA A 108 13.62 -4.80 -19.08
CA ALA A 108 13.03 -5.16 -17.79
C ALA A 108 12.14 -4.03 -17.24
N LEU A 109 12.61 -2.78 -17.33
CA LEU A 109 11.81 -1.61 -16.92
C LEU A 109 10.55 -1.47 -17.76
N ARG A 110 10.64 -1.72 -19.09
CA ARG A 110 9.46 -1.72 -19.97
C ARG A 110 8.46 -2.80 -19.59
N GLU A 111 8.93 -4.01 -19.32
CA GLU A 111 8.05 -5.12 -18.90
C GLU A 111 7.26 -4.77 -17.63
N VAL A 112 7.88 -4.11 -16.65
CA VAL A 112 7.18 -3.68 -15.43
C VAL A 112 6.21 -2.51 -15.68
N ILE A 113 6.52 -1.61 -16.62
CA ILE A 113 5.62 -0.50 -16.99
C ILE A 113 4.39 -1.00 -17.75
N ASP A 114 4.54 -1.98 -18.65
CA ASP A 114 3.48 -2.44 -19.54
C ASP A 114 2.47 -3.40 -18.86
N ARG A 115 2.68 -3.72 -17.57
CA ARG A 115 1.81 -4.58 -16.76
C ARG A 115 0.63 -3.84 -16.11
#